data_AF-A0AA37B1L7-F1
#
_entry.id   AF-A0AA37B1L7-F1
#
_cell.length_a   1.000
_cell.length_b   1.000
_cell.length_c   1.000
_cell.angle_alpha   90.00
_cell.angle_beta   90.00
_cell.angle_gamma   90.00
#
_symmetry.space_group_name_H-M   'P 1'
#
loop_
_entity.id
_entity.type
_entity.pdbx_description
1 polymer ?
#
loop_
_entity_poly.entity_id
_entity_poly.type
_entity_poly.pdbx_seq_one_letter_code
_entity_poly.pdbx_strand_id
1 'polypeptide(L)'
;MNNTRTDRYVSFCNIRCDENADRLITLLDQHLAAEHGGKLWQDYFKGKRAEQLKMKRDNLNFIGNQTNPLYEYFALCDDKQASELLYTIEQECC
;
A
#
# COMPACT_ATOMS: atom_id res chain seq x y z
N MET A 1 12.43 13.91 -36.71
CA MET A 1 12.12 14.27 -35.31
C MET A 1 10.89 13.49 -34.87
N ASN A 2 11.00 12.68 -33.82
CA ASN A 2 10.15 12.68 -32.62
C ASN A 2 10.53 11.48 -31.75
N ASN A 3 11.10 11.81 -30.61
CA ASN A 3 11.75 10.94 -29.64
C ASN A 3 10.68 10.22 -28.80
N THR A 4 10.10 9.12 -29.30
CA THR A 4 9.33 8.20 -28.45
C THR A 4 10.32 7.31 -27.70
N ARG A 5 10.93 7.88 -26.66
CA ARG A 5 11.71 7.16 -25.67
C ARG A 5 10.73 6.34 -24.82
N THR A 6 10.23 5.25 -25.39
CA THR A 6 9.50 4.21 -24.65
C THR A 6 10.44 3.71 -23.57
N ASP A 7 10.07 3.94 -22.32
CA ASP A 7 10.73 3.46 -21.11
C ASP A 7 10.73 1.92 -21.14
N ARG A 8 11.75 1.33 -21.77
CA ARG A 8 11.68 -0.07 -22.26
C ARG A 8 12.23 -1.11 -21.30
N TYR A 9 12.65 -0.73 -20.09
CA TYR A 9 13.08 -1.68 -19.06
C TYR A 9 12.85 -1.12 -17.65
N VAL A 10 11.59 -0.80 -17.33
CA VAL A 10 11.17 -0.89 -15.92
C VAL A 10 11.07 -2.40 -15.66
N SER A 11 11.88 -2.92 -14.74
CA SER A 11 11.94 -4.37 -14.48
C SER A 11 10.52 -4.90 -14.25
N PHE A 12 10.19 -6.08 -14.78
CA PHE A 12 8.88 -6.70 -14.55
C PHE A 12 8.55 -6.86 -13.05
N CYS A 13 9.56 -6.88 -12.18
CA CYS A 13 9.38 -6.87 -10.73
C CYS A 13 8.80 -5.54 -10.23
N ASN A 14 9.27 -4.39 -10.73
CA ASN A 14 8.79 -3.09 -10.27
C ASN A 14 7.31 -2.87 -10.63
N ILE A 15 6.89 -3.29 -11.83
CA ILE A 15 5.47 -3.18 -12.25
C ILE A 15 4.58 -4.00 -11.30
N ARG A 16 4.98 -5.22 -10.95
CA ARG A 16 4.23 -6.05 -9.99
C ARG A 16 4.22 -5.44 -8.59
N CYS A 17 5.32 -4.80 -8.17
CA CYS A 17 5.39 -4.09 -6.89
C CYS A 17 4.43 -2.91 -6.82
N ASP A 18 4.37 -2.09 -7.87
CA ASP A 18 3.46 -0.95 -7.95
C ASP A 18 1.99 -1.41 -7.97
N GLU A 19 1.66 -2.42 -8.78
CA GLU A 19 0.31 -2.99 -8.85
C GLU A 19 -0.13 -3.62 -7.52
N ASN A 20 0.76 -4.35 -6.85
CA ASN A 20 0.49 -4.94 -5.53
C ASN A 20 0.33 -3.86 -4.46
N ALA A 21 1.14 -2.80 -4.51
CA ALA A 21 1.03 -1.67 -3.60
C ALA A 21 -0.32 -0.94 -3.76
N ASP A 22 -0.73 -0.67 -5.00
CA ASP A 22 -2.04 -0.07 -5.30
C ASP A 22 -3.20 -0.95 -4.80
N ARG A 23 -3.07 -2.27 -4.98
CA ARG A 23 -4.07 -3.23 -4.48
C ARG A 23 -4.14 -3.24 -2.95
N LEU A 24 -3.01 -3.26 -2.25
CA LEU A 24 -2.99 -3.26 -0.79
C LEU A 24 -3.58 -1.96 -0.23
N ILE A 25 -3.26 -0.83 -0.85
CA ILE A 25 -3.85 0.47 -0.49
C ILE A 25 -5.36 0.50 -0.73
N THR A 26 -5.84 -0.12 -1.80
CA THR A 26 -7.29 -0.25 -2.04
C THR A 26 -7.97 -1.03 -0.92
N LEU A 27 -7.38 -2.13 -0.45
CA LEU A 27 -7.90 -2.91 0.69
C LEU A 27 -7.91 -2.07 1.98
N LEU A 28 -6.84 -1.33 2.25
CA LEU A 28 -6.80 -0.38 3.37
C LEU A 28 -7.95 0.63 3.29
N ASP A 29 -8.11 1.31 2.15
CA ASP A 29 -9.14 2.34 1.97
C ASP A 29 -10.56 1.74 2.08
N GLN A 30 -10.77 0.50 1.61
CA GLN A 30 -12.03 -0.23 1.80
C GLN A 30 -12.34 -0.50 3.28
N HIS A 31 -11.36 -0.95 4.07
CA HIS A 31 -11.54 -1.15 5.51
C HIS A 31 -11.80 0.15 6.25
N LEU A 32 -11.12 1.24 5.87
CA LEU A 32 -11.35 2.56 6.46
C LEU A 32 -12.75 3.09 6.15
N ALA A 33 -13.26 2.85 4.94
CA ALA A 33 -14.61 3.24 4.53
C ALA A 33 -15.70 2.39 5.20
N ALA A 34 -15.43 1.10 5.43
CA ALA A 34 -16.31 0.18 6.15
C ALA A 34 -16.22 0.32 7.68
N GLU A 35 -15.37 1.21 8.18
CA GLU A 35 -15.10 1.39 9.63
C GLU A 35 -14.69 0.08 10.32
N HIS A 36 -13.96 -0.78 9.61
CA HIS A 36 -13.41 -2.02 10.15
C HIS A 36 -12.17 -1.75 11.03
N GLY A 37 -11.90 -2.69 11.93
CA GLY A 37 -10.84 -2.57 12.93
C GLY A 37 -11.18 -1.59 14.05
N GLY A 38 -10.19 -1.26 14.88
CA GLY A 38 -10.37 -0.32 15.99
C GLY A 38 -10.33 1.15 15.55
N LYS A 39 -11.14 2.01 16.19
CA LYS A 39 -11.20 3.45 15.91
C LYS A 39 -9.82 4.15 15.94
N LEU A 40 -8.95 3.76 16.86
CA LEU A 40 -7.59 4.28 16.96
C LEU A 40 -6.81 4.08 15.65
N TRP A 41 -6.91 2.90 15.06
CA TRP A 41 -6.24 2.57 13.81
C TRP A 41 -6.86 3.27 12.61
N GLN A 42 -8.19 3.42 12.61
CA GLN A 42 -8.87 4.18 11.56
C GLN A 42 -8.41 5.63 11.54
N ASP A 43 -8.36 6.27 12.71
CA ASP A 43 -7.90 7.67 12.83
C ASP A 43 -6.42 7.78 12.44
N TYR A 44 -5.59 6.83 12.86
CA TYR A 44 -4.18 6.74 12.49
C TYR A 44 -3.98 6.68 10.97
N PHE A 45 -4.62 5.71 10.30
CA PHE A 45 -4.43 5.51 8.86
C PHE A 45 -5.09 6.60 8.02
N LYS A 46 -6.23 7.16 8.43
CA LYS A 46 -6.80 8.37 7.79
C LYS A 46 -5.78 9.52 7.81
N GLY A 47 -5.11 9.74 8.95
CA GLY A 47 -4.05 10.74 9.06
C GLY A 47 -2.85 10.43 8.15
N LYS A 48 -2.36 9.19 8.18
CA LYS A 48 -1.21 8.76 7.38
C LYS A 48 -1.46 8.84 5.87
N ARG A 49 -2.66 8.51 5.41
CA ARG A 49 -3.06 8.64 4.00
C ARG A 49 -3.13 10.11 3.57
N ALA A 50 -3.66 10.99 4.42
CA ALA A 50 -3.65 12.42 4.15
C ALA A 50 -2.22 12.99 4.06
N GLU A 51 -1.32 12.56 4.95
CA GLU A 51 0.11 12.92 4.91
C GLU A 51 0.78 12.43 3.61
N GLN A 52 0.55 11.18 3.23
CA GLN A 52 1.09 10.59 2.00
C GLN A 52 0.71 11.41 0.77
N LEU A 53 -0.58 11.73 0.62
CA LEU A 53 -1.09 12.52 -0.50
C LEU A 53 -0.47 13.92 -0.53
N LYS A 54 -0.36 14.58 0.63
CA LYS A 54 0.30 15.90 0.76
C LYS A 54 1.77 15.84 0.33
N MET A 55 2.47 14.76 0.67
CA MET A 55 3.88 14.56 0.35
C MET A 55 4.13 13.97 -1.03
N LYS A 56 3.07 13.59 -1.77
CA LYS A 56 3.14 12.91 -3.07
C LYS A 56 4.04 11.67 -3.05
N ARG A 57 4.00 10.91 -1.95
CA ARG A 57 4.72 9.63 -1.83
C ARG A 57 3.93 8.54 -2.54
N ASP A 58 4.63 7.70 -3.29
CA ASP A 58 4.02 6.53 -3.92
C ASP A 58 3.56 5.51 -2.86
N ASN A 59 2.70 4.58 -3.29
CA ASN A 59 2.07 3.60 -2.42
C ASN A 59 3.09 2.60 -1.86
N LEU A 60 4.11 2.22 -2.64
CA LEU A 60 5.12 1.28 -2.18
C LEU A 60 5.99 1.90 -1.07
N ASN A 61 6.40 3.16 -1.23
CA ASN A 61 7.10 3.92 -0.19
C ASN A 61 6.25 4.08 1.07
N PHE A 62 4.95 4.31 0.93
CA PHE A 62 4.04 4.36 2.07
C PHE A 62 3.99 3.02 2.81
N ILE A 63 3.80 1.92 2.09
CA ILE A 63 3.69 0.58 2.67
C ILE A 63 4.97 0.24 3.43
N GLY A 64 6.15 0.41 2.81
CA GLY A 64 7.43 0.12 3.47
C GLY A 64 7.67 0.93 4.76
N ASN A 65 7.15 2.16 4.83
CA ASN A 65 7.23 2.97 6.05
C ASN A 65 6.20 2.56 7.11
N GLN A 66 5.16 1.82 6.74
CA GLN A 66 4.01 1.51 7.59
C GLN A 66 3.77 -0.01 7.73
N THR A 67 4.73 -0.86 7.38
CA THR A 67 4.61 -2.32 7.33
C THR A 67 4.08 -2.90 8.65
N ASN A 68 4.72 -2.62 9.79
CA ASN A 68 4.28 -3.15 11.08
C ASN A 68 2.87 -2.66 11.48
N PRO A 69 2.56 -1.35 11.42
CA PRO A 69 1.19 -0.84 11.56
C PRO A 69 0.16 -1.54 10.66
N LEU A 70 0.50 -1.81 9.40
CA LEU A 70 -0.41 -2.42 8.45
C LEU A 70 -0.71 -3.88 8.83
N TYR A 71 0.29 -4.65 9.27
CA TYR A 71 0.07 -6.01 9.78
C TYR A 71 -0.85 -6.01 10.98
N GLU A 72 -0.62 -5.13 11.96
CA GLU A 72 -1.48 -5.03 13.15
C GLU A 72 -2.92 -4.65 12.77
N TYR A 73 -3.09 -3.73 11.83
CA TYR A 73 -4.42 -3.31 11.40
C TYR A 73 -5.17 -4.37 10.60
N PHE A 74 -4.53 -5.02 9.63
CA PHE A 74 -5.19 -6.08 8.85
C PHE A 74 -5.50 -7.31 9.72
N ALA A 75 -4.67 -7.61 10.72
CA ALA A 75 -4.98 -8.63 11.73
C ALA A 75 -6.25 -8.29 12.53
N LEU A 76 -6.43 -7.03 12.93
CA LEU A 76 -7.65 -6.57 13.61
C LEU A 76 -8.89 -6.55 12.71
N CYS A 77 -8.69 -6.41 11.40
CA CYS A 77 -9.75 -6.49 10.41
C CYS A 77 -10.11 -7.94 10.03
N ASP A 78 -9.37 -8.93 10.52
CA ASP A 78 -9.41 -10.35 10.10
C ASP A 78 -9.25 -10.54 8.57
N ASP A 79 -8.51 -9.63 7.92
CA ASP A 79 -8.24 -9.71 6.48
C ASP A 79 -6.92 -10.44 6.21
N LYS A 80 -7.05 -11.75 6.02
CA LYS A 80 -5.93 -12.63 5.65
C LYS A 80 -5.39 -12.33 4.26
N GLN A 81 -6.26 -11.92 3.33
CA GLN A 81 -5.84 -11.61 1.96
C GLN A 81 -4.94 -10.37 1.94
N ALA A 82 -5.32 -9.32 2.67
CA ALA A 82 -4.49 -8.13 2.82
C ALA A 82 -3.16 -8.46 3.53
N SER A 83 -3.20 -9.32 4.56
CA SER A 83 -2.00 -9.73 5.29
C SER A 83 -1.02 -10.53 4.42
N GLU A 84 -1.52 -11.47 3.60
CA GLU A 84 -0.70 -12.24 2.65
C GLU A 84 -0.13 -11.38 1.52
N LEU A 85 -0.91 -10.42 1.02
CA LEU A 85 -0.45 -9.45 0.03
C LEU A 85 0.64 -8.54 0.60
N LEU A 86 0.47 -8.05 1.83
CA LEU A 86 1.48 -7.25 2.53
C LEU A 86 2.78 -8.03 2.71
N TYR A 87 2.69 -9.30 3.09
CA TYR A 87 3.86 -10.19 3.18
C TYR A 87 4.56 -10.35 1.84
N THR A 88 3.80 -10.54 0.76
CA THR A 88 4.38 -10.65 -0.59
C THR A 88 5.13 -9.37 -0.96
N ILE A 89 4.55 -8.19 -0.70
CA ILE A 89 5.18 -6.89 -0.98
C ILE A 89 6.45 -6.71 -0.14
N GLU A 90 6.41 -7.07 1.14
CA GLU A 90 7.57 -6.98 2.02
C GLU A 90 8.73 -7.85 1.54
N GLN A 91 8.45 -9.07 1.05
CA GLN A 91 9.49 -9.98 0.57
C GLN A 91 10.02 -9.64 -0.83
N GLU A 92 9.16 -9.14 -1.72
CA GLU A 92 9.51 -8.95 -3.14
C GLU A 92 9.93 -7.50 -3.47
N CYS A 93 9.55 -6.51 -2.66
CA CYS A 93 9.58 -5.10 -3.06
C CYS A 93 10.21 -4.14 -2.05
N CYS A 94 10.55 -4.57 -0.84
CA CYS A 94 11.09 -3.73 0.25
C CYS A 94 12.50 -4.15 0.69
#